data_AF-A0A1R3HMX8-F1
#
_entry.id   AF-A0A1R3HMX8-F1
#
_cell.length_a   1.000
_cell.length_b   1.000
_cell.length_c   1.000
_cell.angle_alpha   90.00
_cell.angle_beta   90.00
_cell.angle_gamma   90.00
#
_symmetry.space_group_name_H-M   'P 1'
#
loop_
_entity.id
_entity.type
_entity.pdbx_description
1 polymer ?
#
loop_
_entity_poly.entity_id
_entity_poly.type
_entity_poly.pdbx_seq_one_letter_code
_entity_poly.pdbx_strand_id
1 'polypeptide(L)'
;MEESPIVNATTPTNSSNKTTQELAAEGLKHLEETIEAAFQILSSMNDELCNPALWSTTPSTASSASTPNAAASNGPSPLSNGAVLQNGDSASDGGHHLEMGGIGGSGNGALDEARLRYKNSVASLRAVLAAIPNSQKAKTFETGSAASSPMEEADIDKLEDQASDLRKEVANKNEHLKLLIDQLRELITDVSTWQSPCSI
;
A
#
# COMPACT_ATOMS: atom_id res chain seq x y z
N MET A 1 37.02 -18.33 -16.68
CA MET A 1 36.20 -19.52 -16.99
C MET A 1 36.00 -20.20 -15.64
N GLU A 2 35.05 -19.71 -14.82
CA GLU A 2 33.59 -19.99 -14.92
C GLU A 2 33.38 -21.52 -14.77
N GLU A 3 32.60 -22.04 -13.83
CA GLU A 3 31.25 -21.62 -13.42
C GLU A 3 30.88 -22.24 -12.04
N SER A 4 29.94 -21.59 -11.35
CA SER A 4 29.28 -22.05 -10.11
C SER A 4 28.37 -23.27 -10.35
N PRO A 5 27.80 -23.87 -9.30
CA PRO A 5 26.36 -23.65 -9.19
C PRO A 5 25.86 -23.31 -7.78
N ILE A 6 24.80 -22.52 -7.85
CA ILE A 6 23.97 -21.94 -6.80
C ILE A 6 23.16 -23.05 -6.12
N VAL A 7 23.22 -23.10 -4.79
CA VAL A 7 22.15 -23.72 -3.99
C VAL A 7 21.57 -22.64 -3.09
N ASN A 8 20.34 -22.24 -3.44
CA ASN A 8 19.49 -21.33 -2.67
C ASN A 8 19.33 -21.84 -1.24
N ALA A 9 20.03 -21.21 -0.31
CA ALA A 9 19.68 -21.26 1.10
C ALA A 9 18.45 -20.37 1.29
N THR A 10 17.26 -20.96 1.22
CA THR A 10 16.06 -20.36 1.82
C THR A 10 16.27 -20.39 3.34
N THR A 11 16.86 -19.33 3.87
CA THR A 11 16.90 -19.09 5.31
C THR A 11 15.48 -18.77 5.78
N PRO A 12 14.89 -19.56 6.69
CA PRO A 12 13.73 -19.08 7.43
C PRO A 12 14.24 -17.92 8.29
N THR A 13 13.82 -16.69 7.98
CA THR A 13 14.08 -15.53 8.83
C THR A 13 13.42 -15.78 10.17
N ASN A 14 14.26 -16.16 11.13
CA ASN A 14 13.90 -16.40 12.51
C ASN A 14 13.34 -15.10 13.10
N SER A 15 12.01 -15.03 13.24
CA SER A 15 11.28 -13.89 13.84
C SER A 15 11.43 -13.83 15.37
N SER A 16 12.35 -14.60 15.98
CA SER A 16 12.40 -14.78 17.43
C SER A 16 13.09 -13.66 18.20
N ASN A 17 13.58 -12.61 17.54
CA ASN A 17 14.34 -11.54 18.19
C ASN A 17 14.01 -10.12 17.69
N LYS A 18 12.87 -9.94 17.01
CA LYS A 18 12.42 -8.62 16.53
C LYS A 18 11.63 -7.91 17.63
N THR A 19 12.04 -6.68 17.98
CA THR A 19 11.35 -5.92 19.03
C THR A 19 9.94 -5.53 18.57
N THR A 20 9.02 -5.33 19.52
CA THR A 20 7.65 -4.90 19.19
C THR A 20 7.62 -3.58 18.41
N GLN A 21 8.55 -2.66 18.69
CA GLN A 21 8.70 -1.40 17.96
C GLN A 21 9.15 -1.64 16.50
N GLU A 22 10.08 -2.57 16.29
CA GLU A 22 10.57 -2.90 14.95
C GLU A 22 9.52 -3.65 14.13
N LEU A 23 8.70 -4.50 14.76
CA LEU A 23 7.52 -5.11 14.15
C LEU A 23 6.48 -4.04 13.78
N ALA A 24 6.25 -3.05 14.64
CA ALA A 24 5.31 -1.96 14.33
C ALA A 24 5.79 -1.11 13.14
N ALA A 25 7.08 -0.76 13.09
CA ALA A 25 7.66 -0.03 11.98
C ALA A 25 7.61 -0.84 10.66
N GLU A 26 7.88 -2.15 10.73
CA GLU A 26 7.74 -3.04 9.57
C GLU A 26 6.28 -3.18 9.12
N GLY A 27 5.34 -3.27 10.07
CA GLY A 27 3.91 -3.31 9.77
C GLY A 27 3.43 -2.04 9.06
N LEU A 28 3.92 -0.87 9.48
CA LEU A 28 3.63 0.41 8.80
C LEU A 28 4.14 0.40 7.36
N LYS A 29 5.38 -0.06 7.14
CA LYS A 29 5.95 -0.20 5.80
C LYS A 29 5.11 -1.10 4.90
N HIS A 30 4.74 -2.30 5.36
CA HIS A 30 3.91 -3.22 4.56
C HIS A 30 2.51 -2.66 4.29
N LEU A 31 1.98 -1.83 5.20
CA LEU A 31 0.71 -1.12 4.99
C LEU A 31 0.82 -0.10 3.85
N GLU A 32 1.89 0.70 3.82
CA GLU A 32 2.15 1.65 2.73
C GLU A 32 2.30 0.94 1.39
N GLU A 33 3.07 -0.15 1.33
CA GLU A 33 3.22 -0.98 0.12
C GLU A 33 1.90 -1.61 -0.33
N THR A 34 1.02 -1.99 0.63
CA THR A 34 -0.33 -2.48 0.33
C THR A 34 -1.19 -1.39 -0.32
N ILE A 35 -1.14 -0.18 0.22
CA ILE A 35 -1.89 0.97 -0.29
C ILE A 35 -1.41 1.32 -1.70
N GLU A 36 -0.09 1.40 -1.91
CA GLU A 36 0.50 1.73 -3.21
C GLU A 36 0.14 0.67 -4.27
N ALA A 37 0.26 -0.63 -3.94
CA ALA A 37 -0.13 -1.69 -4.85
C ALA A 37 -1.63 -1.66 -5.17
N ALA A 38 -2.49 -1.32 -4.20
CA ALA A 38 -3.93 -1.17 -4.42
C ALA A 38 -4.23 0.00 -5.36
N PHE A 39 -3.55 1.14 -5.20
CA PHE A 39 -3.66 2.26 -6.14
C PHE A 39 -3.21 1.86 -7.53
N GLN A 40 -2.11 1.12 -7.67
CA GLN A 40 -1.64 0.66 -8.97
C GLN A 40 -2.62 -0.31 -9.64
N ILE A 41 -3.29 -1.20 -8.87
CA ILE A 41 -4.36 -2.05 -9.42
C ILE A 41 -5.49 -1.19 -9.98
N LEU A 42 -5.98 -0.22 -9.20
CA LEU A 42 -7.07 0.65 -9.62
C LEU A 42 -6.70 1.48 -10.85
N SER A 43 -5.50 2.06 -10.88
CA SER A 43 -5.00 2.82 -12.02
C SER A 43 -4.84 1.94 -13.26
N SER A 44 -4.21 0.77 -13.15
CA SER A 44 -4.06 -0.16 -14.27
C SER A 44 -5.42 -0.63 -14.81
N MET A 45 -6.37 -0.94 -13.93
CA MET A 45 -7.74 -1.27 -14.33
C MET A 45 -8.41 -0.09 -15.02
N ASN A 46 -8.24 1.12 -14.50
CA ASN A 46 -8.79 2.33 -15.11
C ASN A 46 -8.20 2.57 -16.50
N ASP A 47 -6.89 2.36 -16.69
CA ASP A 47 -6.24 2.53 -18.00
C ASP A 47 -6.74 1.51 -19.02
N GLU A 48 -6.92 0.25 -18.62
CA GLU A 48 -7.53 -0.79 -19.47
C GLU A 48 -9.00 -0.46 -19.80
N LEU A 49 -9.75 0.03 -18.82
CA LEU A 49 -11.15 0.44 -18.94
C LEU A 49 -11.37 1.85 -19.51
N CYS A 50 -10.32 2.57 -19.85
CA CYS A 50 -10.43 3.87 -20.51
C CYS A 50 -9.78 3.86 -21.90
N ASN A 51 -9.12 2.77 -22.29
CA ASN A 51 -8.41 2.69 -23.56
C ASN A 51 -9.34 2.30 -24.72
N PRO A 52 -9.67 3.23 -25.64
CA PRO A 52 -10.58 2.95 -26.76
C PRO A 52 -10.04 1.92 -27.75
N ALA A 53 -8.71 1.75 -27.80
CA ALA A 53 -8.08 0.77 -28.68
C ALA A 53 -8.39 -0.68 -28.29
N LEU A 54 -8.63 -0.94 -27.00
CA LEU A 54 -8.97 -2.28 -26.50
C LEU A 54 -10.42 -2.69 -26.80
N TRP A 55 -11.29 -1.72 -27.05
CA TRP A 55 -12.69 -1.97 -27.43
C TRP A 55 -12.93 -1.96 -28.92
N SER A 56 -12.00 -1.41 -29.70
CA SER A 56 -12.11 -1.34 -31.15
C SER A 56 -11.87 -2.72 -31.76
N THR A 57 -12.90 -3.55 -31.69
CA THR A 57 -12.99 -4.82 -32.41
C THR A 57 -13.18 -4.50 -33.90
N THR A 58 -12.09 -4.22 -34.61
CA THR A 58 -12.13 -4.28 -36.07
C THR A 58 -12.29 -5.76 -36.44
N PRO A 59 -13.41 -6.17 -37.08
CA PRO A 59 -13.50 -7.51 -37.63
C PRO A 59 -12.59 -7.57 -38.85
N SER A 60 -11.31 -7.84 -38.65
CA SER A 60 -10.41 -8.20 -39.73
C SER A 60 -10.82 -9.60 -40.19
N THR A 61 -11.67 -9.63 -41.22
CA THR A 61 -11.97 -10.84 -41.97
C THR A 61 -10.63 -11.40 -42.47
N ALA A 62 -10.20 -12.53 -41.90
CA ALA A 62 -9.03 -13.26 -42.34
C ALA A 62 -9.19 -13.64 -43.82
N SER A 63 -8.43 -13.00 -44.69
CA SER A 63 -8.23 -13.44 -46.07
C SER A 63 -6.75 -13.79 -46.23
N SER A 64 -6.43 -15.06 -45.99
CA SER A 64 -5.11 -15.63 -46.24
C SER A 64 -4.95 -15.88 -47.74
N ALA A 65 -3.97 -15.26 -48.38
CA ALA A 65 -3.33 -15.81 -49.58
C ALA A 65 -1.87 -15.33 -49.65
N SER A 66 -0.97 -16.31 -49.65
CA SER A 66 0.48 -16.26 -49.72
C SER A 66 1.00 -15.83 -51.10
N THR A 67 2.05 -15.00 -51.15
CA THR A 67 3.41 -15.32 -51.63
C THR A 67 4.24 -14.04 -51.87
N PRO A 68 5.59 -14.11 -51.81
CA PRO A 68 6.45 -12.94 -51.85
C PRO A 68 6.78 -12.55 -53.30
N ASN A 69 6.73 -11.26 -53.63
CA ASN A 69 7.88 -10.46 -54.08
C ASN A 69 7.45 -9.03 -54.49
N ALA A 70 8.21 -8.05 -54.02
CA ALA A 70 8.47 -6.71 -54.59
C ALA A 70 7.33 -5.82 -55.13
N ALA A 71 7.24 -4.63 -54.51
CA ALA A 71 6.84 -3.32 -55.05
C ALA A 71 5.33 -2.94 -55.12
N ALA A 72 4.98 -1.96 -54.26
CA ALA A 72 4.06 -0.82 -54.44
C ALA A 72 2.53 -1.01 -54.63
N SER A 73 1.80 -0.53 -53.61
CA SER A 73 0.52 0.24 -53.61
C SER A 73 -0.84 -0.36 -54.10
N ASN A 74 -1.78 -0.40 -53.13
CA ASN A 74 -3.26 -0.20 -53.16
C ASN A 74 -4.27 -1.24 -53.75
N GLY A 75 -5.18 -1.76 -52.87
CA GLY A 75 -6.64 -1.98 -53.13
C GLY A 75 -7.14 -3.39 -53.52
N PRO A 76 -8.43 -3.80 -53.25
CA PRO A 76 -8.75 -5.07 -52.55
C PRO A 76 -9.61 -6.19 -53.26
N SER A 77 -9.34 -7.46 -52.86
CA SER A 77 -10.22 -8.67 -52.61
C SER A 77 -11.01 -9.42 -53.74
N PRO A 78 -11.58 -10.65 -53.51
CA PRO A 78 -11.03 -11.98 -53.11
C PRO A 78 -11.65 -13.20 -53.91
N LEU A 79 -11.19 -14.47 -53.76
CA LEU A 79 -12.01 -15.75 -53.88
C LEU A 79 -11.22 -17.11 -53.69
N SER A 80 -11.72 -17.93 -52.75
CA SER A 80 -11.93 -19.42 -52.69
C SER A 80 -10.85 -20.54 -52.62
N ASN A 81 -10.85 -21.21 -51.44
CA ASN A 81 -10.99 -22.66 -51.09
C ASN A 81 -10.00 -23.78 -51.53
N GLY A 82 -9.57 -24.60 -50.54
CA GLY A 82 -9.72 -26.08 -50.62
C GLY A 82 -8.60 -27.03 -50.10
N ALA A 83 -8.73 -27.49 -48.85
CA ALA A 83 -8.53 -28.87 -48.32
C ALA A 83 -7.15 -29.60 -48.24
N VAL A 84 -6.93 -30.22 -47.05
CA VAL A 84 -6.63 -31.66 -46.77
C VAL A 84 -5.32 -32.06 -46.03
N LEU A 85 -5.50 -32.79 -44.89
CA LEU A 85 -4.61 -33.76 -44.17
C LEU A 85 -3.35 -33.19 -43.44
N GLN A 86 -2.81 -33.65 -42.28
CA GLN A 86 -2.88 -34.88 -41.46
C GLN A 86 -2.18 -34.59 -40.09
N ASN A 87 -2.84 -34.77 -38.93
CA ASN A 87 -2.66 -35.80 -37.87
C ASN A 87 -1.30 -35.90 -37.11
N GLY A 88 -1.34 -35.89 -35.76
CA GLY A 88 -0.20 -36.26 -34.89
C GLY A 88 -0.41 -36.05 -33.37
N ASP A 89 -1.07 -37.02 -32.74
CA ASP A 89 -1.36 -37.26 -31.31
C ASP A 89 -0.23 -36.99 -30.28
N SER A 90 -0.59 -36.41 -29.12
CA SER A 90 -0.06 -36.81 -27.79
C SER A 90 -0.98 -36.30 -26.67
N ALA A 91 -1.66 -37.23 -26.01
CA ALA A 91 -2.49 -37.03 -24.83
C ALA A 91 -1.68 -36.99 -23.51
N SER A 92 -2.05 -36.11 -22.57
CA SER A 92 -2.60 -36.50 -21.24
C SER A 92 -2.58 -35.36 -20.19
N ASP A 93 -3.79 -34.96 -19.79
CA ASP A 93 -4.33 -34.67 -18.44
C ASP A 93 -3.66 -33.68 -17.46
N GLY A 94 -4.49 -32.75 -16.95
CA GLY A 94 -4.44 -32.28 -15.55
C GLY A 94 -3.93 -30.85 -15.26
N GLY A 95 -4.69 -29.80 -15.60
CA GLY A 95 -4.46 -28.46 -15.03
C GLY A 95 -5.16 -27.31 -15.75
N HIS A 96 -6.41 -27.07 -15.39
CA HIS A 96 -7.27 -25.98 -15.86
C HIS A 96 -6.66 -24.58 -15.60
N HIS A 97 -6.04 -24.00 -16.63
CA HIS A 97 -5.93 -22.55 -16.76
C HIS A 97 -6.49 -22.20 -18.13
N LEU A 98 -7.73 -21.70 -18.13
CA LEU A 98 -8.50 -21.38 -19.32
C LEU A 98 -7.69 -20.45 -20.23
N GLU A 99 -7.25 -21.04 -21.32
CA GLU A 99 -6.86 -20.41 -22.57
C GLU A 99 -8.03 -19.49 -23.02
N MET A 100 -7.83 -18.18 -22.94
CA MET A 100 -8.52 -17.23 -23.80
C MET A 100 -7.46 -16.65 -24.72
N GLY A 101 -7.47 -17.13 -25.96
CA GLY A 101 -6.42 -16.91 -26.93
C GLY A 101 -6.34 -15.48 -27.48
N GLY A 102 -5.15 -15.17 -27.98
CA GLY A 102 -4.96 -14.25 -29.11
C GLY A 102 -4.10 -13.04 -28.84
N ILE A 103 -2.88 -13.10 -29.40
CA ILE A 103 -1.96 -12.00 -29.75
C ILE A 103 -0.95 -11.58 -28.66
N GLY A 104 0.12 -12.37 -28.55
CA GLY A 104 1.50 -11.85 -28.46
C GLY A 104 1.95 -11.19 -27.16
N GLY A 105 2.63 -11.96 -26.30
CA GLY A 105 3.57 -11.41 -25.33
C GLY A 105 3.43 -12.00 -23.93
N SER A 106 4.18 -13.07 -23.68
CA SER A 106 4.58 -13.50 -22.35
C SER A 106 5.08 -12.30 -21.53
N GLY A 107 4.35 -11.89 -20.51
CA GLY A 107 4.83 -10.90 -19.55
C GLY A 107 3.72 -10.49 -18.61
N ASN A 108 3.90 -10.78 -17.32
CA ASN A 108 3.11 -10.27 -16.21
C ASN A 108 2.63 -8.83 -16.50
N GLY A 109 1.34 -8.66 -16.78
CA GLY A 109 0.79 -7.34 -17.06
C GLY A 109 0.96 -6.42 -15.84
N ALA A 110 0.98 -5.10 -16.05
CA ALA A 110 1.07 -4.14 -14.95
C ALA A 110 -0.02 -4.38 -13.88
N LEU A 111 -1.21 -4.84 -14.31
CA LEU A 111 -2.29 -5.28 -13.42
C LEU A 111 -1.94 -6.56 -12.62
N ASP A 112 -1.41 -7.59 -13.27
CA ASP A 112 -1.05 -8.86 -12.62
C ASP A 112 0.11 -8.68 -11.63
N GLU A 113 1.08 -7.84 -11.99
CA GLU A 113 2.20 -7.48 -11.12
C GLU A 113 1.72 -6.67 -9.91
N ALA A 114 0.82 -5.69 -10.10
CA ALA A 114 0.24 -4.94 -8.99
C ALA A 114 -0.58 -5.85 -8.05
N ARG A 115 -1.33 -6.82 -8.61
CA ARG A 115 -2.02 -7.85 -7.83
C ARG A 115 -1.08 -8.73 -7.04
N LEU A 116 0.04 -9.14 -7.64
CA LEU A 116 1.04 -9.96 -6.96
C LEU A 116 1.66 -9.20 -5.78
N ARG A 117 2.05 -7.94 -5.98
CA ARG A 117 2.60 -7.07 -4.92
C ARG A 117 1.61 -6.85 -3.80
N TYR A 118 0.35 -6.53 -4.12
CA TYR A 118 -0.72 -6.40 -3.13
C TYR A 118 -0.88 -7.67 -2.29
N LYS A 119 -0.90 -8.84 -2.93
CA LYS A 119 -1.02 -10.12 -2.21
C LYS A 119 0.18 -10.36 -1.29
N ASN A 120 1.39 -10.04 -1.75
CA ASN A 120 2.62 -10.22 -0.98
C ASN A 120 2.69 -9.27 0.22
N SER A 121 2.48 -7.97 0.02
CA SER A 121 2.51 -6.98 1.10
C SER A 121 1.44 -7.24 2.15
N VAL A 122 0.24 -7.66 1.74
CA VAL A 122 -0.82 -8.07 2.69
C VAL A 122 -0.42 -9.34 3.46
N ALA A 123 0.22 -10.32 2.82
CA ALA A 123 0.69 -11.52 3.51
C ALA A 123 1.76 -11.16 4.57
N SER A 124 2.71 -10.29 4.22
CA SER A 124 3.73 -9.78 5.14
C SER A 124 3.10 -8.98 6.29
N LEU A 125 2.13 -8.10 6.00
CA LEU A 125 1.39 -7.37 7.03
C LEU A 125 0.67 -8.30 8.01
N ARG A 126 0.02 -9.36 7.51
CA ARG A 126 -0.61 -10.39 8.36
C ARG A 126 0.42 -11.13 9.22
N ALA A 127 1.58 -11.45 8.66
CA ALA A 127 2.66 -12.10 9.42
C ALA A 127 3.15 -11.21 10.57
N VAL A 128 3.36 -9.91 10.31
CA VAL A 128 3.74 -8.94 11.34
C VAL A 128 2.66 -8.82 12.42
N LEU A 129 1.39 -8.68 12.04
CA LEU A 129 0.27 -8.60 13.00
C LEU A 129 0.15 -9.87 13.85
N ALA A 130 0.43 -11.04 13.29
CA ALA A 130 0.47 -12.29 14.04
C ALA A 130 1.70 -12.39 14.97
N ALA A 131 2.80 -11.73 14.64
CA ALA A 131 4.03 -11.72 15.44
C ALA A 131 3.97 -10.76 16.64
N ILE A 132 3.24 -9.64 16.56
CA ILE A 132 3.15 -8.63 17.63
C ILE A 132 2.69 -9.21 18.99
N PRO A 133 1.62 -10.03 19.08
CA PRO A 133 1.23 -10.64 20.36
C PRO A 133 2.30 -11.59 20.92
N ASN A 134 3.08 -12.22 20.05
CA ASN A 134 4.12 -13.16 20.44
C ASN A 134 5.39 -12.42 20.93
N SER A 135 5.73 -11.26 20.34
CA SER A 135 6.84 -10.43 20.81
C SER A 135 6.56 -9.82 22.19
N GLN A 136 5.29 -9.51 22.49
CA GLN A 136 4.88 -9.07 23.84
C GLN A 136 5.00 -10.20 24.88
N LYS A 137 4.64 -11.45 24.52
CA LYS A 137 4.81 -12.62 25.40
C LYS A 137 6.27 -13.00 25.61
N ALA A 138 7.10 -12.90 24.57
CA ALA A 138 8.55 -13.10 24.67
C ALA A 138 9.19 -12.05 25.59
N LYS A 139 8.81 -10.77 25.46
CA LYS A 139 9.22 -9.70 26.38
C LYS A 139 8.76 -9.97 27.82
N THR A 140 7.63 -10.63 28.02
CA THR A 140 7.12 -11.00 29.36
C THR A 140 7.84 -12.21 29.97
N PHE A 141 8.30 -13.17 29.14
CA PHE A 141 9.06 -14.33 29.62
C PHE A 141 10.53 -13.98 29.94
N GLU A 142 11.09 -12.97 29.26
CA GLU A 142 12.41 -12.42 29.59
C GLU A 142 12.36 -11.36 30.73
N THR A 143 11.21 -10.71 30.93
CA THR A 143 10.91 -9.80 32.07
C THR A 143 10.58 -10.61 33.36
N GLY A 144 11.34 -11.67 33.61
CA GLY A 144 11.49 -12.26 34.94
C GLY A 144 12.67 -11.68 35.71
N SER A 145 13.50 -10.85 35.08
CA SER A 145 14.67 -10.23 35.72
C SER A 145 14.83 -8.79 35.26
N ALA A 146 14.96 -7.89 36.23
CA ALA A 146 14.94 -6.44 36.07
C ALA A 146 15.99 -5.90 35.08
N ALA A 147 15.54 -5.04 34.15
CA ALA A 147 16.13 -3.74 33.85
C ALA A 147 15.38 -3.11 32.65
N SER A 148 14.58 -2.06 32.90
CA SER A 148 14.47 -1.01 31.90
C SER A 148 15.89 -0.51 31.64
N SER A 149 16.28 -0.39 30.37
CA SER A 149 17.61 0.13 30.07
C SER A 149 17.70 1.56 30.64
N PRO A 150 18.79 1.94 31.32
CA PRO A 150 18.86 3.23 32.05
C PRO A 150 18.75 4.45 31.14
N MET A 151 18.89 4.27 29.82
CA MET A 151 18.76 5.34 28.83
C MET A 151 17.30 5.58 28.40
N GLU A 152 16.50 4.52 28.28
CA GLU A 152 15.08 4.63 27.90
C GLU A 152 14.21 5.08 29.08
N GLU A 153 14.55 4.67 30.32
CA GLU A 153 13.91 5.16 31.55
C GLU A 153 14.12 6.68 31.73
N ALA A 154 15.35 7.17 31.52
CA ALA A 154 15.69 8.59 31.70
C ALA A 154 14.98 9.51 30.68
N ASP A 155 14.72 9.02 29.47
CA ASP A 155 13.96 9.76 28.45
C ASP A 155 12.46 9.81 28.78
N ILE A 156 11.92 8.75 29.38
CA ILE A 156 10.54 8.71 29.87
C ILE A 156 10.35 9.71 31.01
N ASP A 157 11.25 9.72 32.00
CA ASP A 157 11.22 10.66 33.12
C ASP A 157 11.25 12.11 32.63
N LYS A 158 12.14 12.42 31.67
CA LYS A 158 12.24 13.75 31.08
C LYS A 158 10.96 14.17 30.34
N LEU A 159 10.32 13.24 29.62
CA LEU A 159 9.06 13.52 28.93
C LEU A 159 7.91 13.73 29.93
N GLU A 160 7.90 13.01 31.05
CA GLU A 160 6.94 13.21 32.13
C GLU A 160 7.11 14.57 32.82
N ASP A 161 8.34 14.99 33.07
CA ASP A 161 8.67 16.33 33.58
C ASP A 161 8.19 17.43 32.62
N GLN A 162 8.49 17.28 31.32
CA GLN A 162 8.02 18.23 30.30
C GLN A 162 6.48 18.30 30.21
N ALA A 163 5.80 17.15 30.31
CA ALA A 163 4.35 17.11 30.34
C ALA A 163 3.79 17.79 31.59
N SER A 164 4.45 17.64 32.74
CA SER A 164 4.08 18.28 34.00
C SER A 164 4.25 19.80 33.95
N ASP A 165 5.38 20.27 33.40
CA ASP A 165 5.63 21.70 33.19
C ASP A 165 4.60 22.32 32.23
N LEU A 166 4.31 21.64 31.12
CA LEU A 166 3.32 22.13 30.16
C LEU A 166 1.92 22.21 30.77
N ARG A 167 1.51 21.22 31.56
CA ARG A 167 0.23 21.25 32.29
C ARG A 167 0.16 22.43 33.26
N LYS A 168 1.25 22.70 33.99
CA LYS A 168 1.34 23.85 34.91
C LYS A 168 1.26 25.17 34.15
N GLU A 169 1.93 25.29 33.01
CA GLU A 169 1.89 26.50 32.20
C GLU A 169 0.50 26.76 31.61
N VAL A 170 -0.18 25.71 31.13
CA VAL A 170 -1.57 25.81 30.65
C VAL A 170 -2.50 26.27 31.76
N ALA A 171 -2.36 25.72 32.97
CA ALA A 171 -3.16 26.15 34.12
C ALA A 171 -2.92 27.62 34.46
N ASN A 172 -1.66 28.07 34.47
CA ASN A 172 -1.30 29.45 34.76
C ASN A 172 -1.81 30.43 33.68
N LYS A 173 -1.67 30.10 32.39
CA LYS A 173 -2.21 30.92 31.29
C LYS A 173 -3.74 31.01 31.35
N ASN A 174 -4.42 29.93 31.75
CA ASN A 174 -5.88 29.93 31.93
C ASN A 174 -6.31 30.83 33.09
N GLU A 175 -5.58 30.81 34.21
CA GLU A 175 -5.80 31.72 35.33
C GLU A 175 -5.63 33.19 34.92
N HIS A 176 -4.58 33.52 34.17
CA HIS A 176 -4.37 34.86 33.66
C HIS A 176 -5.50 35.32 32.72
N LEU A 177 -5.95 34.45 31.81
CA LEU A 177 -7.09 34.74 30.93
C LEU A 177 -8.38 35.00 31.71
N LYS A 178 -8.65 34.23 32.77
CA LYS A 178 -9.81 34.48 33.65
C LYS A 178 -9.75 35.86 34.27
N LEU A 179 -8.59 36.26 34.80
CA LEU A 179 -8.39 37.58 35.39
C LEU A 179 -8.65 38.69 34.37
N LEU A 180 -8.13 38.57 33.15
CA LEU A 180 -8.41 39.53 32.07
C LEU A 180 -9.90 39.60 31.70
N ILE A 181 -10.56 38.44 31.63
CA ILE A 181 -12.00 38.36 31.35
C ILE A 181 -12.80 39.05 32.46
N ASP A 182 -12.43 38.85 33.72
CA ASP A 182 -13.11 39.47 34.86
C ASP A 182 -12.90 40.99 34.88
N GLN A 183 -11.67 41.45 34.63
CA GLN A 183 -11.37 42.88 34.46
C GLN A 183 -12.17 43.52 33.32
N LEU A 184 -12.28 42.84 32.18
CA LEU A 184 -13.08 43.34 31.05
C LEU A 184 -14.56 43.41 31.41
N ARG A 185 -15.09 42.42 32.13
CA ARG A 185 -16.49 42.40 32.58
C ARG A 185 -16.77 43.53 33.58
N GLU A 186 -15.85 43.78 34.50
CA GLU A 186 -15.93 44.90 35.44
C GLU A 186 -15.93 46.23 34.69
N LEU A 187 -14.99 46.43 33.75
CA LEU A 187 -14.93 47.63 32.93
C LEU A 187 -16.21 47.86 32.12
N ILE A 188 -16.77 46.82 31.51
CA ILE A 188 -18.05 46.91 30.79
C ILE A 188 -19.18 47.32 31.74
N THR A 189 -19.18 46.77 32.96
CA THR A 189 -20.18 47.11 33.98
C THR A 189 -20.06 48.58 34.36
N ASP A 190 -18.86 49.06 34.65
CA ASP A 190 -18.58 50.46 34.96
C ASP A 190 -19.05 51.36 33.83
N VAL A 191 -18.62 51.12 32.59
CA VAL A 191 -19.04 51.89 31.40
C VAL A 191 -20.56 51.93 31.27
N SER A 192 -21.24 50.82 31.53
CA SER A 192 -22.70 50.73 31.47
C SER A 192 -23.37 51.62 32.53
N THR A 193 -22.76 51.82 33.72
CA THR A 193 -23.27 52.76 34.72
C THR A 193 -23.19 54.21 34.26
N TRP A 194 -22.15 54.58 33.51
CA TRP A 194 -21.99 55.93 32.93
C TRP A 194 -22.91 56.20 31.74
N GLN A 195 -23.35 55.15 31.04
CA GLN A 195 -24.24 55.24 29.87
C GLN A 195 -25.74 55.19 30.22
N SER A 196 -26.10 55.05 31.50
CA SER A 196 -27.50 55.17 31.91
C SER A 196 -28.01 56.59 31.62
N PRO A 197 -29.07 56.77 30.81
CA PRO A 197 -29.60 58.10 30.53
C PRO A 197 -30.04 58.74 31.84
N CYS A 198 -29.45 59.86 32.23
CA CYS A 198 -30.05 60.72 33.26
C CYS A 198 -31.43 61.13 32.73
N SER A 199 -32.51 60.56 33.29
CA SER A 199 -33.87 60.98 32.96
C SER A 199 -34.02 62.44 33.38
N ILE A 200 -34.06 63.34 32.41
CA ILE A 200 -34.52 64.73 32.57
C ILE A 200 -36.02 64.82 32.31
#